data_AF-A0A2W0BST6-F1
#
_entry.id   AF-A0A2W0BST6-F1
#
_cell.length_a   1.000
_cell.length_b   1.000
_cell.length_c   1.000
_cell.angle_alpha   90.00
_cell.angle_beta   90.00
_cell.angle_gamma   90.00
#
_symmetry.space_group_name_H-M   'P 1'
#
loop_
_entity.id
_entity.type
_entity.pdbx_description
1 polymer ?
#
loop_
_entity_poly.entity_id
_entity_poly.type
_entity_poly.pdbx_seq_one_letter_code
_entity_poly.pdbx_strand_id
1 'polypeptide(L)'
;MNGVDYPLMPSTPEAFSDQTINDKAVERHYSAEEIGRLWGLSPRTVRRMFENEPGILVFGNAGSMKKRRYLTLRIPESVLVRLHRRLRKAS
;
A
#
# COMPACT_ATOMS: atom_id res chain seq x y z
N MET A 1 21.21 -42.51 -39.65
CA MET A 1 19.79 -42.12 -39.59
C MET A 1 19.24 -42.49 -38.22
N ASN A 2 18.85 -41.51 -37.41
CA ASN A 2 17.82 -41.66 -36.39
C ASN A 2 17.15 -40.29 -36.27
N GLY A 3 15.98 -40.18 -36.91
CA GLY A 3 15.16 -38.98 -36.90
C GLY A 3 14.55 -38.80 -35.52
N VAL A 4 14.89 -37.69 -34.87
CA VAL A 4 14.19 -37.24 -33.68
C VAL A 4 13.00 -36.41 -34.14
N ASP A 5 11.86 -37.09 -34.26
CA ASP A 5 10.52 -36.49 -34.38
C ASP A 5 10.23 -35.77 -33.06
N TYR A 6 10.62 -34.50 -32.97
CA TYR A 6 10.18 -33.66 -31.88
C TYR A 6 8.78 -33.14 -32.24
N PRO A 7 7.74 -33.47 -31.46
CA PRO A 7 6.39 -32.98 -31.72
C PRO A 7 6.39 -31.45 -31.68
N LEU A 8 5.81 -30.85 -32.74
CA LEU A 8 5.55 -29.42 -32.89
C LEU A 8 4.85 -28.87 -31.63
N MET A 9 5.65 -28.32 -30.71
CA MET A 9 5.20 -27.45 -29.65
C MET A 9 5.47 -25.99 -30.08
N PRO A 10 4.50 -25.08 -29.87
CA PRO A 10 4.48 -23.76 -30.48
C PRO A 10 5.65 -22.90 -30.01
N SER A 11 6.41 -22.37 -30.98
CA SER A 11 7.51 -21.41 -30.80
C SER A 11 7.05 -20.01 -30.34
N THR A 12 5.97 -19.91 -29.57
CA THR A 12 5.59 -18.65 -28.94
C THR A 12 6.13 -18.68 -27.52
N PRO A 13 7.26 -18.01 -27.26
CA PRO A 13 7.61 -17.75 -25.88
C PRO A 13 6.45 -16.93 -25.27
N GLU A 14 5.74 -17.57 -24.35
CA GLU A 14 5.43 -16.96 -23.06
C GLU A 14 4.75 -15.58 -23.16
N ALA A 15 3.45 -15.59 -23.44
CA ALA A 15 2.54 -14.65 -22.79
C ALA A 15 2.51 -15.00 -21.28
N PHE A 16 3.64 -14.86 -20.58
CA PHE A 16 3.62 -14.61 -19.16
C PHE A 16 2.97 -13.24 -19.04
N SER A 17 1.67 -13.26 -18.83
CA SER A 17 1.03 -12.15 -18.15
C SER A 17 1.80 -11.97 -16.86
N ASP A 18 2.74 -11.02 -16.87
CA ASP A 18 3.25 -10.36 -15.69
C ASP A 18 2.00 -9.74 -15.06
N GLN A 19 1.22 -10.57 -14.36
CA GLN A 19 0.22 -10.09 -13.44
C GLN A 19 1.03 -9.48 -12.32
N THR A 20 1.38 -8.21 -12.60
CA THR A 20 2.07 -7.25 -11.78
C THR A 20 1.74 -7.59 -10.35
N ILE A 21 2.70 -8.23 -9.65
CA ILE A 21 2.55 -8.43 -8.22
C ILE A 21 2.42 -7.02 -7.68
N ASN A 22 1.20 -6.66 -7.36
CA ASN A 22 0.84 -5.37 -6.82
C ASN A 22 1.30 -5.42 -5.36
N ASP A 23 2.61 -5.43 -5.16
CA ASP A 23 3.30 -5.65 -3.92
C ASP A 23 3.14 -4.41 -3.03
N LYS A 24 1.92 -4.21 -2.54
CA LYS A 24 1.64 -3.29 -1.43
C LYS A 24 2.55 -3.56 -0.22
N ALA A 25 3.14 -4.76 -0.14
CA ALA A 25 4.10 -5.15 0.86
C ALA A 25 5.52 -4.57 0.65
N VAL A 26 5.92 -4.24 -0.58
CA VAL A 26 7.24 -3.66 -0.91
C VAL A 26 7.19 -2.12 -0.93
N GLU A 27 5.99 -1.54 -0.88
CA GLU A 27 5.80 -0.09 -0.83
C GLU A 27 6.48 0.53 0.40
N ARG A 28 6.98 1.76 0.24
CA ARG A 28 7.48 2.53 1.38
C ARG A 28 6.32 2.83 2.31
N HIS A 29 6.50 2.50 3.58
CA HIS A 29 5.52 2.78 4.60
C HIS A 29 5.98 3.95 5.46
N TYR A 30 5.12 4.94 5.62
CA TYR A 30 5.37 6.13 6.44
C TYR A 30 4.56 6.06 7.72
N SER A 31 5.07 6.64 8.80
CA SER A 31 4.27 6.90 9.99
C SER A 31 3.41 8.16 9.83
N ALA A 32 2.35 8.27 10.64
CA ALA A 32 1.53 9.48 10.69
C ALA A 32 2.33 10.73 11.12
N GLU A 33 3.42 10.55 11.87
CA GLU A 33 4.31 11.65 12.28
C GLU A 33 5.17 12.13 11.11
N GLU A 34 5.73 11.22 10.32
CA GLU A 34 6.48 11.56 9.10
C GLU A 34 5.60 12.30 8.11
N ILE A 35 4.39 11.81 7.85
CA ILE A 35 3.44 12.50 6.95
C ILE A 35 3.04 13.86 7.52
N GLY A 36 2.84 13.97 8.83
CA GLY A 36 2.57 15.25 9.49
C GLY A 36 3.69 16.26 9.25
N ARG A 37 4.96 15.82 9.35
CA ARG A 37 6.11 16.68 9.04
C ARG A 37 6.15 17.07 7.56
N LEU A 38 5.89 16.12 6.65
CA LEU A 38 5.89 16.38 5.20
C LEU A 38 4.80 17.36 4.77
N TRP A 39 3.62 17.28 5.38
CA TRP A 39 2.47 18.12 5.03
C TRP A 39 2.33 19.37 5.91
N GLY A 40 3.20 19.55 6.91
CA GLY A 40 3.09 20.63 7.90
C GLY A 40 1.83 20.49 8.80
N LEU A 41 1.30 19.28 8.95
CA LEU A 41 0.08 19.01 9.72
C LEU A 41 0.40 18.33 11.04
N SER A 42 -0.48 18.54 12.03
CA SER A 42 -0.38 17.82 13.29
C SER A 42 -0.56 16.30 13.05
N PRO A 43 0.20 15.42 13.72
CA PRO A 43 0.03 13.98 13.62
C PRO A 43 -1.40 13.54 13.97
N ARG A 44 -2.09 14.29 14.83
CA ARG A 44 -3.49 14.06 15.20
C ARG A 44 -4.44 14.29 14.03
N THR A 45 -4.20 15.33 13.21
CA THR A 45 -4.98 15.61 12.00
C THR A 45 -4.77 14.52 10.96
N VAL A 46 -3.50 14.14 10.74
CA VAL A 46 -3.13 13.05 9.84
C VAL A 46 -3.85 11.76 10.27
N ARG A 47 -3.76 11.37 11.55
CA ARG A 47 -4.51 10.22 12.09
C ARG A 47 -5.99 10.22 11.72
N ARG A 48 -6.68 11.36 11.86
CA ARG A 48 -8.11 11.49 11.49
C ARG A 48 -8.37 11.37 9.99
N MET A 49 -7.50 11.94 9.15
CA MET A 49 -7.62 11.84 7.70
C MET A 49 -7.47 10.39 7.22
N PHE A 50 -6.58 9.65 7.87
CA PHE A 50 -6.25 8.27 7.53
C PHE A 50 -7.20 7.25 8.22
N GLU A 51 -7.81 7.56 9.37
CA GLU A 51 -8.74 6.64 10.07
C GLU A 51 -9.90 6.15 9.20
N ASN A 52 -10.33 6.94 8.22
CA ASN A 52 -11.42 6.60 7.31
C ASN A 52 -10.96 5.92 6.01
N GLU A 53 -9.64 5.74 5.79
CA GLU A 53 -9.12 5.24 4.54
C GLU A 53 -8.78 3.74 4.59
N PRO A 54 -9.31 2.92 3.68
CA PRO A 54 -9.03 1.49 3.65
C PRO A 54 -7.61 1.22 3.11
N GLY A 55 -6.88 0.32 3.77
CA GLY A 55 -5.55 -0.13 3.33
C GLY A 55 -4.38 0.40 4.15
N ILE A 56 -4.64 1.03 5.30
CA ILE A 56 -3.59 1.40 6.26
C ILE A 56 -3.36 0.23 7.21
N LEU A 57 -2.08 -0.03 7.50
CA LEU A 57 -1.70 -1.00 8.52
C LEU A 57 -1.77 -0.32 9.89
N VAL A 58 -2.71 -0.78 10.72
CA VAL A 58 -2.87 -0.30 12.09
C VAL A 58 -2.32 -1.34 13.03
N PHE A 59 -1.16 -1.07 13.62
CA PHE A 59 -0.57 -1.92 14.64
C PHE A 59 -0.91 -1.36 16.02
N GLY A 60 -1.65 -2.14 16.81
CA GLY A 60 -1.97 -1.75 18.18
C GLY A 60 -2.86 -2.77 18.87
N ASN A 61 -2.67 -2.92 20.18
CA ASN A 61 -3.56 -3.73 20.98
C ASN A 61 -4.87 -2.94 21.17
N ALA A 62 -6.00 -3.52 20.77
CA ALA A 62 -7.34 -2.98 21.00
C ALA A 62 -7.71 -3.10 22.49
N GLY A 63 -6.90 -2.46 23.34
CA GLY A 63 -7.13 -2.40 24.78
C GLY A 63 -8.42 -1.63 25.09
N SER A 64 -9.08 -2.11 26.15
CA SER A 64 -10.35 -1.66 26.71
C SER A 64 -10.58 -0.14 26.72
N MET A 65 -11.86 0.22 26.61
CA MET A 65 -12.56 1.51 26.44
C MET A 65 -12.04 2.73 27.24
N LYS A 66 -11.10 2.57 28.18
CA LYS A 66 -10.63 3.63 29.11
C LYS A 66 -9.20 4.13 28.89
N LYS A 67 -8.35 3.48 28.08
CA LYS A 67 -6.93 3.89 27.93
C LYS A 67 -6.62 4.42 26.52
N ARG A 68 -5.96 5.58 26.46
CA ARG A 68 -5.53 6.22 25.21
C ARG A 68 -4.68 5.23 24.40
N ARG A 69 -5.20 4.81 23.25
CA ARG A 69 -4.59 3.77 22.41
C ARG A 69 -3.37 4.33 21.70
N TYR A 70 -2.20 3.77 21.98
CA TYR A 70 -1.02 3.97 21.14
C TYR A 70 -1.17 3.06 19.91
N LEU A 71 -1.83 3.59 18.88
CA LEU A 71 -1.89 2.95 17.57
C LEU A 71 -0.67 3.42 16.77
N THR A 72 0.16 2.46 16.36
CA THR A 72 1.23 2.65 15.38
C THR A 72 0.61 2.49 14.01
N LEU A 73 0.39 3.62 13.34
CA LEU A 73 -0.17 3.67 12.00
C LEU A 73 0.96 3.64 10.99
N ARG A 74 0.86 2.69 10.06
CA ARG A 74 1.85 2.48 9.02
C ARG A 74 1.13 2.60 7.68
N ILE A 75 1.37 3.74 7.02
CA ILE A 75 0.63 4.22 5.86
C ILE A 75 1.48 3.94 4.62
N PRO A 76 1.02 3.07 3.70
CA PRO A 76 1.71 2.82 2.44
C PRO A 76 1.72 4.07 1.55
N GLU A 77 2.77 4.23 0.75
CA GLU A 77 2.92 5.33 -0.21
C GLU A 77 1.72 5.43 -1.17
N SER A 78 1.18 4.31 -1.65
CA SER A 78 0.00 4.30 -2.52
C SER A 78 -1.23 4.93 -1.87
N VAL A 79 -1.44 4.69 -0.57
CA VAL A 79 -2.53 5.32 0.19
C VAL A 79 -2.31 6.83 0.31
N LEU A 80 -1.06 7.25 0.58
CA LEU A 80 -0.69 8.66 0.66
C LEU A 80 -0.95 9.39 -0.67
N VAL A 81 -0.51 8.81 -1.79
CA VAL A 81 -0.71 9.38 -3.13
C VAL A 81 -2.20 9.50 -3.47
N ARG A 82 -3.00 8.47 -3.14
CA ARG A 82 -4.45 8.49 -3.36
C ARG A 82 -5.13 9.58 -2.54
N LEU A 83 -4.79 9.71 -1.26
CA LEU A 83 -5.33 10.76 -0.39
C LEU A 83 -4.93 12.15 -0.85
N HIS A 84 -3.67 12.35 -1.24
CA HIS A 84 -3.20 13.63 -1.78
C HIS A 84 -3.96 14.03 -3.05
N ARG A 85 -4.21 13.08 -3.96
CA ARG A 85 -5.04 13.31 -5.16
C ARG A 85 -6.48 13.66 -4.81
N ARG A 86 -7.08 13.01 -3.80
CA ARG A 86 -8.45 13.30 -3.34
C ARG A 86 -8.55 14.68 -2.71
N LEU A 87 -7.57 15.05 -1.87
CA LEU A 87 -7.49 16.39 -1.26
C LEU A 87 -7.32 17.48 -2.33
N ARG A 88 -6.47 17.26 -3.35
CA ARG A 88 -6.31 18.20 -4.48
C ARG A 88 -7.56 18.37 -5.34
N LYS A 89 -8.42 17.34 -5.46
CA LYS A 89 -9.68 17.44 -6.23
C LYS A 89 -10.81 18.13 -5.48
N ALA A 90 -10.66 18.35 -4.16
CA ALA A 90 -11.64 19.03 -3.33
C ALA A 90 -11.42 20.55 -3.25
N SER A 91 -10.55 21.11 -4.10
CA SER A 91 -10.35 22.55 -4.29
C SER A 91 -10.95 23.04 -5.61
#